data_AF-A0A938BNF1-F1
#
_entry.id   AF-A0A938BNF1-F1
#
_cell.length_a   1.000
_cell.length_b   1.000
_cell.length_c   1.000
_cell.angle_alpha   90.00
_cell.angle_beta   90.00
_cell.angle_gamma   90.00
#
_symmetry.space_group_name_H-M   'P 1'
#
loop_
_entity.id
_entity.type
_entity.pdbx_description
1 polymer ?
#
loop_
_entity_poly.entity_id
_entity_poly.type
_entity_poly.pdbx_seq_one_letter_code
_entity_poly.pdbx_strand_id
1 'polypeptide(L)'
;MPVLVSADIKQGFGTGYGISLVPEVHVGMETRPLTELVPFRLGVSLGARTMVSLGTGVDLGFFKLDTALGMMNGVFGGSKGIYAAVTSQLEF
;
A
#
# COMPACT_ATOMS: atom_id res chain seq x y z
N MET A 1 4.01 -14.01 16.43
CA MET A 1 3.12 -13.35 15.45
C MET A 1 3.94 -13.05 14.22
N PRO A 2 3.58 -13.56 13.03
CA PRO A 2 4.34 -13.27 11.82
C PRO A 2 4.13 -11.80 11.42
N VAL A 3 5.23 -11.10 11.16
CA VAL A 3 5.24 -9.78 10.52
C VAL A 3 5.72 -10.00 9.10
N LEU A 4 4.91 -9.61 8.12
CA LEU A 4 5.28 -9.68 6.71
C LEU A 4 5.73 -8.29 6.28
N VAL A 5 6.93 -8.21 5.70
CA VAL A 5 7.47 -6.96 5.14
C VAL A 5 7.63 -7.15 3.65
N SER A 6 7.12 -6.22 2.86
CA SER A 6 7.26 -6.20 1.41
C SER A 6 7.95 -4.91 0.98
N ALA A 7 8.76 -5.01 -0.08
CA ALA A 7 9.33 -3.86 -0.75
C ALA A 7 9.20 -4.06 -2.26
N ASP A 8 8.71 -3.05 -2.97
CA ASP A 8 8.54 -3.04 -4.41
C ASP A 8 9.20 -1.78 -4.99
N ILE A 9 9.84 -1.92 -6.15
CA ILE A 9 10.45 -0.81 -6.86
C ILE A 9 9.86 -0.77 -8.27
N LYS A 10 9.15 0.30 -8.56
CA LYS A 10 8.57 0.57 -9.86
C LYS A 10 9.38 1.64 -10.59
N GLN A 11 10.01 1.26 -11.69
CA GLN A 11 10.68 2.18 -12.61
C GLN A 11 10.10 1.99 -14.01
N GLY A 12 9.50 3.04 -14.56
CA GLY A 12 8.90 3.02 -15.89
C GLY A 12 9.65 3.90 -16.88
N PHE A 13 9.50 3.59 -18.17
CA PHE A 13 9.95 4.46 -19.25
C PHE A 13 8.81 5.44 -19.62
N GLY A 14 9.15 6.72 -19.81
CA GLY A 14 8.23 7.74 -20.25
C GLY A 14 7.90 7.61 -21.74
N THR A 15 6.90 8.36 -22.22
CA THR A 15 6.43 8.32 -23.61
C THR A 15 7.36 9.01 -24.62
N GLY A 16 8.61 9.31 -24.25
CA GLY A 16 9.61 9.92 -25.12
C GLY A 16 10.96 9.20 -25.05
N TYR A 17 11.73 9.26 -26.14
CA TYR A 17 13.06 8.65 -26.22
C TYR A 17 13.97 9.17 -25.11
N GLY A 18 14.48 8.26 -24.28
CA GLY A 18 15.39 8.58 -23.17
C GLY A 18 14.73 9.19 -21.94
N ILE A 19 13.40 9.33 -21.91
CA ILE A 19 12.69 9.83 -20.73
C ILE A 19 12.42 8.64 -19.79
N SER A 20 12.94 8.69 -18.57
CA SER A 20 12.58 7.76 -17.51
C SER A 20 11.60 8.43 -16.55
N LEU A 21 10.60 7.67 -16.09
CA LEU A 21 9.79 8.11 -14.95
C LEU A 21 10.66 8.09 -13.69
N VAL A 22 10.36 9.00 -12.76
CA VAL A 22 10.98 9.00 -11.44
C VAL A 22 10.65 7.65 -10.78
N PRO A 23 11.65 6.88 -10.32
CA PRO A 23 11.41 5.59 -9.69
C PRO A 23 10.59 5.77 -8.42
N GLU A 24 9.65 4.84 -8.20
CA GLU A 24 8.85 4.77 -6.99
C GLU A 24 9.22 3.52 -6.20
N VAL A 25 9.53 3.69 -4.92
CA VAL A 25 9.84 2.64 -3.98
C VAL A 25 8.68 2.56 -2.99
N HIS A 26 8.09 1.38 -2.86
CA HIS A 26 6.99 1.09 -1.97
C HIS A 26 7.47 0.11 -0.91
N VAL A 27 7.27 0.44 0.36
CA VAL A 27 7.56 -0.45 1.49
C VAL A 27 6.28 -0.66 2.27
N GLY A 28 5.91 -1.92 2.47
CA GLY A 28 4.73 -2.35 3.19
C GLY A 28 5.09 -3.23 4.37
N MET A 29 4.29 -3.15 5.44
CA MET A 29 4.33 -4.06 6.57
C MET A 29 2.91 -4.51 6.88
N GLU A 30 2.74 -5.81 7.11
CA GLU A 30 1.51 -6.43 7.56
C GLU A 30 1.75 -7.15 8.89
N THR A 31 0.81 -7.00 9.82
CA THR A 31 0.81 -7.69 11.11
C THR A 31 -0.59 -8.20 11.45
N ARG A 32 -0.66 -9.32 12.17
CA ARG A 32 -1.90 -9.98 12.62
C ARG A 32 -1.87 -10.17 14.14
N PRO A 33 -2.13 -9.11 14.93
CA PRO A 33 -1.85 -9.09 16.36
C PRO A 33 -2.93 -9.76 17.23
N LEU A 34 -4.18 -9.79 16.77
CA LEU A 34 -5.32 -10.32 17.54
C LEU A 34 -5.74 -11.72 17.06
N THR A 35 -5.88 -11.91 15.75
CA THR A 35 -6.24 -13.19 15.11
C THR A 35 -5.64 -13.24 13.70
N GLU A 36 -5.54 -14.43 13.09
CA GLU A 36 -5.14 -14.55 11.67
C GLU A 36 -6.17 -13.92 10.71
N LEU A 37 -7.37 -13.62 11.19
CA LEU A 37 -8.49 -13.10 10.40
C LEU A 37 -8.41 -11.59 10.16
N VAL A 38 -7.70 -10.84 11.00
CA VAL A 38 -7.69 -9.36 10.94
C VAL A 38 -6.27 -8.83 10.70
N PRO A 39 -5.86 -8.67 9.42
CA PRO A 39 -4.58 -8.05 9.07
C PRO A 39 -4.62 -6.54 9.25
N PHE A 40 -3.58 -5.99 9.87
CA PHE A 40 -3.28 -4.56 9.89
C PHE A 40 -2.09 -4.28 8.99
N ARG A 41 -2.18 -3.25 8.15
CA ARG A 41 -1.18 -2.91 7.14
C ARG A 41 -0.74 -1.46 7.27
N LEU A 42 0.56 -1.25 7.13
CA LEU A 42 1.19 0.04 7.04
C LEU A 42 2.01 0.08 5.75
N GLY A 43 1.95 1.19 5.02
CA GLY A 43 2.69 1.35 3.78
C GLY A 43 3.27 2.74 3.64
N VAL A 44 4.43 2.83 3.02
CA VAL A 44 5.05 4.09 2.63
C VAL A 44 5.54 3.96 1.19
N SER A 45 5.23 4.97 0.38
CA SER A 45 5.75 5.14 -0.99
C SER A 45 6.66 6.36 -1.04
N LEU A 46 7.80 6.24 -1.71
CA LEU A 46 8.78 7.29 -1.98
C LEU A 46 9.12 7.33 -3.46
N GLY A 47 9.12 8.52 -4.10
CA GLY A 47 9.40 8.64 -5.53
C GLY A 47 8.77 9.89 -6.11
N ALA A 48 8.10 9.77 -7.28
CA ALA A 48 7.38 10.86 -7.92
C ALA A 48 6.32 11.49 -7.00
N ARG A 49 5.70 10.67 -6.13
CA ARG A 49 4.81 11.11 -5.06
C ARG A 49 5.13 10.32 -3.80
N THR A 50 5.13 10.99 -2.65
CA THR A 50 5.21 10.27 -1.38
C THR A 50 3.81 9.90 -0.90
N MET A 51 3.67 8.78 -0.23
CA MET A 51 2.38 8.39 0.35
C MET A 51 2.63 7.64 1.66
N VAL A 52 1.78 7.86 2.65
CA VAL A 52 1.68 6.99 3.82
C VAL A 52 0.29 6.37 3.79
N SER A 53 0.20 5.06 3.98
CA SER A 53 -1.07 4.33 3.97
C SER A 53 -1.23 3.44 5.20
N LEU A 54 -2.48 3.34 5.65
CA LEU A 54 -2.97 2.48 6.70
C LEU A 54 -4.04 1.58 6.10
N GLY A 55 -4.02 0.30 6.42
CA GLY A 55 -5.02 -0.66 5.94
C GLY A 55 -5.42 -1.64 7.01
N THR A 56 -6.66 -2.11 6.91
CA THR A 56 -7.18 -3.21 7.72
C THR A 56 -8.15 -4.03 6.89
N GLY A 57 -8.32 -5.30 7.24
CA GLY A 57 -9.21 -6.20 6.51
C GLY A 57 -9.75 -7.32 7.37
N VAL A 58 -10.52 -8.19 6.71
CA VAL A 58 -11.02 -9.44 7.23
C VAL A 58 -10.69 -10.53 6.22
N ASP A 59 -10.05 -11.59 6.69
CA ASP A 59 -9.73 -12.81 5.93
C ASP A 59 -10.42 -14.00 6.59
N LEU A 60 -11.43 -14.56 5.92
CA LEU A 60 -12.20 -15.72 6.36
C LEU A 60 -11.80 -17.00 5.62
N GLY A 61 -10.70 -16.99 4.86
CA GLY A 61 -10.26 -18.10 4.01
C GLY A 61 -11.02 -18.20 2.69
N PHE A 62 -12.36 -18.18 2.71
CA PHE A 62 -13.19 -18.17 1.49
C PHE A 62 -13.50 -16.74 1.00
N PHE A 63 -13.36 -15.75 1.88
CA PHE A 63 -13.71 -14.36 1.60
C PHE A 63 -12.69 -13.42 2.23
N LYS A 64 -12.23 -12.44 1.46
CA LYS A 64 -11.30 -11.39 1.88
C LYS A 64 -11.92 -10.03 1.58
N LEU A 65 -11.93 -9.16 2.58
CA LEU A 65 -12.34 -7.77 2.45
C LEU A 65 -11.24 -6.89 3.04
N ASP A 66 -10.65 -6.05 2.22
CA ASP A 66 -9.59 -5.12 2.62
C ASP A 66 -10.03 -3.68 2.41
N THR A 67 -9.68 -2.84 3.38
CA THR A 67 -9.88 -1.39 3.32
C THR A 67 -8.56 -0.70 3.60
N ALA A 68 -8.28 0.36 2.86
CA ALA A 68 -7.07 1.14 3.04
C ALA A 68 -7.35 2.64 2.87
N LEU A 69 -6.65 3.43 3.67
CA LEU A 69 -6.63 4.88 3.61
C LEU A 69 -5.18 5.32 3.44
N GLY A 70 -4.95 6.33 2.60
CA GLY A 70 -3.63 6.87 2.35
C GLY A 70 -3.64 8.38 2.29
N MET A 71 -2.52 8.99 2.66
CA MET A 71 -2.28 10.42 2.57
C MET A 71 -1.18 10.68 1.54
N MET A 72 -1.52 11.39 0.47
CA MET A 72 -0.58 11.76 -0.59
C MET A 72 0.26 12.95 -0.16
N ASN A 73 1.58 12.88 -0.35
CA ASN A 73 2.58 13.82 0.12
C ASN A 73 2.61 14.01 1.64
N GLY A 74 2.09 13.03 2.39
CA GLY A 74 1.98 13.10 3.85
C GLY A 74 3.31 13.00 4.60
N VAL A 75 4.34 12.37 4.00
CA VAL A 75 5.65 12.14 4.66
C VAL A 75 6.40 13.44 4.99
N PHE A 76 6.24 14.49 4.17
CA PHE A 76 6.97 15.75 4.31
C PHE A 76 6.07 16.96 4.64
N GLY A 77 4.87 16.72 5.20
CA GLY A 77 4.00 17.79 5.71
C GLY A 77 3.24 18.61 4.65
N GLY A 78 3.14 18.10 3.42
CA GLY A 78 2.51 18.80 2.28
C GLY A 78 1.32 18.04 1.69
N SER A 79 0.40 17.53 2.52
CA SER A 79 -0.70 16.65 2.08
C SER A 79 -1.50 17.27 0.93
N LYS A 80 -1.51 16.61 -0.23
CA LYS A 80 -2.25 17.06 -1.43
C LYS A 80 -3.51 16.24 -1.72
N GLY A 81 -3.88 15.32 -0.83
CA GLY A 81 -5.08 14.51 -1.00
C GLY A 81 -5.13 13.27 -0.12
N ILE A 82 -6.34 12.72 -0.01
CA ILE A 82 -6.63 11.47 0.68
C ILE A 82 -6.98 10.43 -0.38
N TYR A 83 -6.42 9.24 -0.24
CA TYR A 83 -6.74 8.06 -1.02
C TYR A 83 -7.54 7.09 -0.15
N ALA A 84 -8.58 6.48 -0.70
CA ALA A 84 -9.32 5.41 -0.05
C ALA A 84 -9.46 4.26 -1.05
N ALA A 85 -9.22 3.04 -0.58
CA ALA A 85 -9.39 1.83 -1.37
C ALA A 85 -10.19 0.79 -0.58
N VAL A 86 -11.02 0.07 -1.31
CA VAL A 86 -11.75 -1.10 -0.82
C VAL A 86 -11.56 -2.19 -1.85
N THR A 87 -11.12 -3.37 -1.39
CA THR A 87 -10.92 -4.55 -2.21
C THR A 87 -11.71 -5.69 -1.60
N SER A 88 -12.48 -6.40 -2.42
CA SER A 88 -13.19 -7.61 -2.01
C SER A 88 -12.80 -8.76 -2.92
N GLN A 89 -12.47 -9.91 -2.35
CA GLN A 89 -12.10 -11.11 -3.09
C GLN A 89 -12.84 -12.31 -2.49
N LEU A 90 -13.35 -13.16 -3.38
CA LEU A 90 -13.99 -14.43 -3.04
C LEU A 90 -13.13 -15.54 -3.65
N GLU A 91 -12.65 -16.46 -2.81
CA GLU A 91 -11.81 -17.59 -3.22
C GLU A 91 -12.66 -18.87 -3.13
N PHE A 92 -12.74 -19.63 -4.22
CA PHE A 92 -13.49 -20.88 -4.36
C PHE A 92 -12.55 -22.06 -4.55
#